data_AF-A0A1H9EMK4-F1
#
_entry.id   AF-A0A1H9EMK4-F1
#
_cell.length_a   1.000
_cell.length_b   1.000
_cell.length_c   1.000
_cell.angle_alpha   90.00
_cell.angle_beta   90.00
_cell.angle_gamma   90.00
#
_symmetry.space_group_name_H-M   'P 1'
#
loop_
_entity.id
_entity.type
_entity.pdbx_description
1 polymer ?
#
loop_
_entity_poly.entity_id
_entity_poly.type
_entity_poly.pdbx_seq_one_letter_code
_entity_poly.pdbx_strand_id
1 'polypeptide(L)' 'MEKLQVLTERGWELVVGYVGQHIETTPNRVDALPRKHPDIAHRILEEFQKDFPNREFRLA' A
#
# COMPACT_ATOMS: atom_id res chain seq x y z
N MET A 1 -4.99 4.60 -12.99
CA MET A 1 -4.57 4.84 -11.59
C MET A 1 -4.31 3.48 -10.98
N GLU A 2 -3.03 3.18 -10.77
CA GLU A 2 -2.55 1.89 -10.22
C GLU A 2 -2.72 1.88 -8.70
N LYS A 3 -2.96 0.69 -8.13
CA LYS A 3 -3.15 0.49 -6.69
C LYS A 3 -2.04 -0.33 -6.09
N LEU A 4 -1.57 0.07 -4.91
CA LEU A 4 -0.57 -0.67 -4.18
C LEU A 4 -1.23 -1.79 -3.36
N GLN A 5 -0.74 -3.02 -3.55
CA GLN A 5 -1.10 -4.19 -2.76
C GLN A 5 0.14 -4.77 -2.09
N VAL A 6 -0.05 -5.39 -0.92
CA VAL A 6 0.99 -6.10 -0.17
C VAL A 6 0.53 -7.53 0.13
N LEU A 7 1.47 -8.47 0.04
CA LEU A 7 1.22 -9.86 0.38
C LEU A 7 1.26 -10.04 1.90
N THR A 8 0.20 -10.62 2.44
CA THR A 8 0.03 -10.96 3.86
C THR A 8 -0.21 -12.47 4.01
N GLU A 9 -0.28 -12.97 5.24
CA GLU A 9 -0.65 -14.36 5.52
C GLU A 9 -2.04 -14.75 4.98
N ARG A 10 -2.91 -13.76 4.74
CA ARG A 10 -4.28 -13.94 4.22
C ARG A 10 -4.37 -13.74 2.70
N GLY A 11 -3.24 -13.51 2.04
CA GLY A 11 -3.17 -13.14 0.63
C GLY A 11 -2.93 -11.64 0.42
N TRP A 12 -3.37 -11.11 -0.74
CA TRP A 12 -3.13 -9.71 -1.11
C TRP A 12 -4.13 -8.76 -0.46
N GLU A 13 -3.63 -7.78 0.29
CA GLU A 13 -4.42 -6.70 0.86
C GLU A 13 -3.97 -5.34 0.30
N LEU A 14 -4.86 -4.36 0.36
CA LEU A 14 -4.56 -3.01 -0.12
C LEU A 14 -3.95 -2.15 0.98
N VAL A 15 -3.11 -1.21 0.61
CA VAL A 15 -2.45 -0.32 1.57
C VAL A 15 -3.32 0.90 1.89
N VAL A 16 -3.49 1.20 3.17
CA VAL A 16 -3.98 2.47 3.71
C VAL A 16 -2.81 3.22 4.31
N GLY A 17 -2.68 4.49 3.99
CA GLY A 17 -1.62 5.34 4.52
C GLY A 17 -1.95 6.79 4.28
N TYR A 18 -1.32 7.65 5.07
CA TYR A 18 -1.31 9.09 4.86
C TYR A 18 0.11 9.55 5.11
N VAL A 19 0.63 10.45 4.27
CA VAL A 19 2.01 10.93 4.38
C VAL A 19 2.21 11.51 5.79
N GLY A 20 3.02 10.83 6.61
CA GLY A 20 3.27 11.19 8.02
C GLY A 20 2.44 10.45 9.07
N GLN A 21 1.63 9.45 8.72
CA GLN A 21 0.84 8.64 9.67
C GLN A 21 1.03 7.13 9.47
N HIS A 22 0.52 6.37 10.45
CA HIS A 22 0.54 4.91 10.49
C HIS A 22 -0.03 4.29 9.22
N ILE A 23 0.60 3.21 8.78
CA ILE A 23 0.29 2.52 7.54
C ILE A 23 -0.27 1.16 7.90
N GLU A 24 -1.45 0.85 7.36
CA GLU A 24 -2.18 -0.39 7.64
C GLU A 24 -2.65 -1.03 6.33
N THR A 25 -2.97 -2.32 6.37
CA THR A 25 -3.59 -3.01 5.24
C THR A 25 -5.09 -3.12 5.43
N THR A 26 -5.85 -3.13 4.33
CA THR A 26 -7.29 -3.30 4.36
C THR A 26 -7.79 -4.19 3.22
N PRO A 27 -8.82 -5.02 3.48
CA PRO A 27 -9.57 -5.68 2.42
C PRO A 27 -10.52 -4.72 1.69
N ASN A 28 -10.86 -3.56 2.27
CA ASN A 28 -11.79 -2.61 1.63
C ASN A 28 -11.08 -1.69 0.62
N ARG A 29 -11.41 -1.89 -0.66
CA ARG A 29 -10.81 -1.16 -1.78
C ARG A 29 -11.15 0.33 -1.85
N VAL A 30 -12.14 0.81 -1.10
CA VAL A 30 -12.51 2.23 -1.03
C VAL A 30 -11.59 3.02 -0.10
N ASP A 31 -11.13 2.38 0.98
CA ASP A 31 -10.34 3.01 2.04
C ASP A 31 -8.84 3.01 1.71
N ALA A 32 -8.43 2.15 0.77
CA ALA A 32 -7.07 2.02 0.28
C ALA A 32 -6.56 3.22 -0.53
N LEU A 33 -5.28 3.51 -0.35
CA LEU A 33 -4.50 4.26 -1.31
C LEU A 33 -4.26 3.43 -2.61
N PRO A 34 -4.04 4.08 -3.76
CA PRO A 34 -4.33 5.47 -4.09
C PRO A 34 -5.53 5.45 -5.05
N ARG A 35 -6.76 5.46 -4.53
CA ARG A 35 -7.90 6.02 -5.29
C ARG A 35 -8.04 7.53 -5.09
N LYS A 36 -7.48 8.07 -3.99
CA LYS A 36 -7.52 9.49 -3.61
C LYS A 36 -6.23 10.27 -3.93
N HIS A 37 -5.07 9.60 -4.08
CA HIS A 37 -3.75 10.23 -4.33
C HIS A 37 -2.87 9.38 -5.28
N PRO A 38 -3.23 9.25 -6.58
CA PRO A 38 -2.52 8.42 -7.58
C PRO A 38 -1.01 8.62 -7.68
N ASP A 39 -0.59 9.86 -7.48
CA ASP A 39 0.73 10.42 -7.72
C ASP A 39 1.78 9.98 -6.70
N ILE A 40 1.35 9.50 -5.54
CA ILE A 40 2.25 9.11 -4.44
C ILE A 40 2.46 7.61 -4.30
N ALA A 41 1.82 6.78 -5.14
CA ALA A 41 1.86 5.31 -5.04
C ALA A 41 3.30 4.75 -5.03
N HIS A 42 4.16 5.26 -5.91
CA HIS A 42 5.57 4.86 -6.01
C HIS A 42 6.39 5.30 -4.78
N ARG A 43 6.16 6.52 -4.28
CA ARG A 43 6.84 7.01 -3.07
C ARG A 43 6.47 6.19 -1.84
N ILE A 44 5.20 5.81 -1.71
CA ILE A 44 4.75 4.94 -0.63
C ILE A 44 5.41 3.58 -0.73
N LEU A 45 5.50 3.01 -1.94
CA LEU A 45 6.18 1.73 -2.17
C LEU A 45 7.66 1.77 -1.75
N GLU A 46 8.39 2.82 -2.15
CA GLU A 46 9.81 2.99 -1.80
C GLU A 46 10.03 3.09 -0.29
N GLU A 47 9.17 3.80 0.44
CA GLU A 47 9.23 3.85 1.90
C GLU A 47 8.84 2.50 2.52
N PHE A 48 7.84 1.81 1.96
CA PHE A 48 7.37 0.51 2.47
C PHE A 48 8.44 -0.58 2.39
N GLN A 49 9.20 -0.62 1.30
CA GLN A 49 10.29 -1.61 1.13
C GLN A 49 11.42 -1.43 2.15
N LYS A 50 11.60 -0.22 2.69
CA LYS A 50 12.59 0.05 3.76
C LYS A 50 12.15 -0.52 5.09
N ASP A 51 10.89 -0.30 5.46
CA ASP A 51 10.34 -0.71 6.76
C ASP A 51 9.97 -2.20 6.81
N PHE A 52 9.59 -2.77 5.66
CA PHE A 52 9.14 -4.15 5.56
C PHE A 52 9.86 -4.90 4.43
N PRO A 53 11.18 -5.11 4.54
CA PRO A 53 11.99 -5.73 3.48
C PRO A 53 11.59 -7.18 3.17
N ASN A 54 10.89 -7.85 4.10
CA ASN A 54 10.44 -9.24 3.96
C ASN A 54 9.03 -9.37 3.36
N ARG A 55 8.38 -8.26 2.98
CA ARG A 55 7.04 -8.29 2.39
C ARG A 55 7.12 -8.10 0.87
N GLU A 56 6.23 -8.77 0.14
CA GLU A 56 6.09 -8.57 -1.30
C GLU A 56 5.05 -7.48 -1.59
N PHE A 57 5.38 -6.59 -2.52
CA PHE A 57 4.52 -5.50 -2.97
C PHE A 57 4.24 -5.63 -4.46
N ARG A 58 3.03 -5.25 -4.88
CA ARG A 58 2.69 -5.17 -6.31
C ARG A 58 1.78 -3.99 -6.61
N LEU A 59 1.89 -3.50 -7.84
CA LEU A 59 0.93 -2.56 -8.44
C LEU A 59 -0.19 -3.35 -9.13
N ALA A 60 -1.43 -2.92 -8.97
CA ALA A 60 -2.65 -3.59 -9.46
C ALA A 60 -3.70 -2.62 -10.03
#